data_AF-A0A7S3P4R3-F1
#
_entry.id   AF-A0A7S3P4R3-F1
#
_cell.length_a   1.000
_cell.length_b   1.000
_cell.length_c   1.000
_cell.angle_alpha   90.00
_cell.angle_beta   90.00
_cell.angle_gamma   90.00
#
_symmetry.space_group_name_H-M   'P 1'
#
loop_
_entity.id
_entity.type
_entity.pdbx_description
1 polymer ?
#
loop_
_entity_poly.entity_id
_entity_poly.type
_entity_poly.pdbx_seq_one_letter_code
_entity_poly.pdbx_strand_id
1 'polypeptide(L)'
;MMCHLGILISLFVMEDGGFAFVARDIVHSRPCTVLPSQPSLDLTLEEAECRSGVECGMGRRAALGNLVATISGMTWFANVAQADEETQTDDTSSTRSNGNEIEENRRPRSPLESLLPAVKFRRVLDKAIMTVEKASKPSATREEQLVALDVLADLLLTPQNYTTKFSPVPKAPGRQYLEAYRRNREKLSLLEQPGAILFENGEIDTWRRLKRQERAREEIDEVRAALNAYTNDLSFRTDQYVFNESKELKSKLIREDRLPDVKQVITSDLGLRYLYRNNVLDAMEEARAELRFLQKDANSTNINV
;
A
#
# COMPACT_ATOMS: atom_id res chain seq x y z
N MET A 1 -22.32 8.93 29.31
CA MET A 1 -21.61 9.45 28.11
C MET A 1 -21.37 8.28 27.18
N MET A 2 -22.22 8.14 26.16
CA MET A 2 -22.10 7.10 25.14
C MET A 2 -21.16 7.61 24.04
N CYS A 3 -19.98 7.02 23.92
CA CYS A 3 -19.13 7.21 22.76
C CYS A 3 -19.62 6.30 21.64
N HIS A 4 -20.39 6.86 20.72
CA HIS A 4 -20.62 6.29 19.40
C HIS A 4 -19.29 6.26 18.63
N LEU A 5 -18.54 5.15 18.73
CA LEU A 5 -17.51 4.81 17.75
C LEU A 5 -18.16 3.94 16.67
N GLY A 6 -19.00 4.57 15.85
CA GLY A 6 -19.48 3.97 14.61
C GLY A 6 -18.38 4.07 13.58
N ILE A 7 -17.50 3.06 13.51
CA ILE A 7 -16.68 2.84 12.32
C ILE A 7 -17.65 2.32 11.24
N LEU A 8 -18.08 3.24 10.38
CA LEU A 8 -18.77 2.96 9.13
C LEU A 8 -17.80 2.17 8.24
N ILE A 9 -17.77 0.85 8.40
CA ILE A 9 -17.22 -0.05 7.40
C ILE A 9 -18.21 -0.02 6.24
N SER A 10 -17.87 0.77 5.21
CA SER A 10 -18.52 0.66 3.92
C SER A 10 -18.08 -0.66 3.29
N LEU A 11 -18.83 -1.72 3.56
CA LEU A 11 -18.74 -2.99 2.85
C LEU A 11 -19.14 -2.76 1.39
N PHE A 12 -18.15 -2.70 0.50
CA PHE A 12 -18.37 -2.87 -0.93
C PHE A 12 -18.37 -4.37 -1.21
N VAL A 13 -19.57 -4.92 -1.40
CA VAL A 13 -19.76 -6.23 -2.04
C VAL A 13 -19.77 -5.98 -3.55
N MET A 14 -18.75 -6.45 -4.26
CA MET A 14 -18.78 -6.59 -5.72
C MET A 14 -19.17 -8.02 -6.05
N GLU A 15 -20.42 -8.23 -6.45
CA GLU A 15 -20.82 -9.38 -7.26
C GLU A 15 -20.66 -8.98 -8.73
N ASP A 16 -19.90 -9.80 -9.46
CA ASP A 16 -19.84 -9.94 -10.92
C ASP A 16 -19.54 -8.70 -11.77
N GLY A 17 -18.25 -8.50 -12.04
CA GLY A 17 -17.76 -8.14 -13.38
C GLY A 17 -18.38 -6.92 -14.06
N GLY A 18 -18.26 -5.73 -13.49
CA GLY A 18 -18.56 -4.48 -14.19
C GLY A 18 -18.19 -3.24 -13.37
N PHE A 19 -17.37 -2.35 -13.94
CA PHE A 19 -17.09 -1.04 -13.38
C PHE A 19 -18.17 -0.05 -13.83
N ALA A 20 -18.92 0.52 -12.88
CA ALA A 20 -19.72 1.71 -13.12
C ALA A 20 -19.42 2.75 -12.05
N PHE A 21 -18.93 3.92 -12.50
CA PHE A 21 -18.63 5.06 -11.67
C PHE A 21 -19.92 5.85 -11.41
N VAL A 22 -20.37 5.92 -10.15
CA VAL A 22 -21.36 6.92 -9.71
C VAL A 22 -20.67 7.84 -8.72
N ALA A 23 -20.26 9.00 -9.19
CA ALA A 23 -19.81 10.09 -8.33
C ALA A 23 -20.99 10.56 -7.48
N ARG A 24 -20.83 10.58 -6.15
CA ARG A 24 -21.75 11.25 -5.25
C ARG A 24 -20.98 12.32 -4.47
N ASP A 25 -21.50 13.53 -4.53
CA ASP A 25 -20.91 14.77 -4.04
C ASP A 25 -20.41 14.69 -2.59
N ILE A 26 -19.14 15.01 -2.40
CA ILE A 26 -18.56 15.30 -1.09
C ILE A 26 -18.83 16.77 -0.77
N VAL A 27 -19.85 17.01 0.06
CA VAL A 27 -20.15 18.32 0.64
C VAL A 27 -18.93 18.79 1.45
N HIS A 28 -18.31 19.87 0.99
CA HIS A 28 -17.22 20.55 1.69
C HIS A 28 -17.72 21.19 2.99
N SER A 29 -17.33 20.64 4.15
CA SER A 29 -17.39 21.36 5.42
C SER A 29 -16.20 22.31 5.54
N ARG A 30 -16.49 23.60 5.73
CA ARG A 30 -15.55 24.73 5.79
C ARG A 30 -14.52 24.61 6.92
N PRO A 31 -13.31 25.19 6.77
CA PRO A 31 -12.32 25.26 7.84
C PRO A 31 -12.64 26.39 8.84
N CYS A 32 -12.59 26.07 10.13
CA CYS A 32 -12.56 27.06 11.21
C CYS A 32 -11.13 27.59 11.38
N THR A 33 -10.94 28.87 11.08
CA THR A 33 -9.78 29.68 11.45
C THR A 33 -9.90 30.13 12.91
N VAL A 34 -8.92 29.81 13.76
CA VAL A 34 -8.59 30.59 14.97
C VAL A 34 -7.07 30.62 15.16
N LEU A 35 -6.52 31.83 15.25
CA LEU A 35 -5.12 32.18 15.53
C LEU A 35 -4.73 31.93 17.00
N PRO A 36 -3.43 31.87 17.34
CA PRO A 36 -2.95 31.53 18.66
C PRO A 36 -2.82 32.75 19.57
N SER A 37 -3.10 32.55 20.86
CA SER A 37 -2.58 33.39 21.94
C SER A 37 -2.17 32.49 23.10
N GLN A 38 -0.88 32.48 23.43
CA GLN A 38 -0.41 31.92 24.70
C GLN A 38 -0.95 32.74 25.88
N PRO A 39 -1.06 32.13 27.07
CA PRO A 39 0.01 32.37 28.04
C PRO A 39 0.42 31.14 28.86
N SER A 40 1.66 31.24 29.35
CA SER A 40 2.27 30.45 30.42
C SER A 40 1.42 30.41 31.70
N LEU A 41 1.37 29.26 32.37
CA LEU A 41 1.27 29.14 33.83
C LEU A 41 1.62 27.71 34.26
N ASP A 42 2.65 27.60 35.11
CA ASP A 42 2.89 26.49 36.03
C ASP A 42 1.65 26.23 36.88
N LEU A 43 1.31 24.96 37.13
CA LEU A 43 0.66 24.50 38.36
C LEU A 43 0.70 22.97 38.46
N THR A 44 1.35 22.51 39.52
CA THR A 44 1.29 21.17 40.10
C THR A 44 -0.06 20.90 40.76
N LEU A 45 -0.69 19.75 40.49
CA LEU A 45 -1.72 19.09 41.33
C LEU A 45 -1.94 17.68 40.74
N GLU A 46 -1.45 16.63 41.40
CA GLU A 46 -2.16 15.84 42.43
C GLU A 46 -3.50 15.26 41.96
N GLU A 47 -3.51 13.93 41.92
CA GLU A 47 -4.60 13.02 42.26
C GLU A 47 -6.01 13.37 41.76
N ALA A 48 -6.38 12.79 40.62
CA ALA A 48 -7.78 12.50 40.30
C ALA A 48 -7.99 10.99 40.24
N GLU A 49 -8.69 10.50 41.26
CA GLU A 49 -9.20 9.16 41.44
C GLU A 49 -9.89 8.61 40.18
N CYS A 50 -9.45 7.44 39.71
CA CYS A 50 -10.25 6.57 38.84
C CYS A 50 -10.59 5.28 39.60
N ARG A 51 -11.58 5.38 40.50
CA ARG A 51 -12.34 4.24 41.01
C ARG A 51 -13.60 4.06 40.16
N SER A 52 -13.52 3.23 39.13
CA SER A 52 -14.67 2.44 38.66
C SER A 52 -14.18 1.12 38.09
N GLY A 53 -13.94 0.18 39.01
CA GLY A 53 -13.57 -1.19 38.67
C GLY A 53 -14.79 -2.06 38.45
N VAL A 54 -15.51 -1.89 37.34
CA VAL A 54 -16.34 -2.91 36.67
C VAL A 54 -16.46 -2.43 35.21
N GLU A 55 -16.11 -3.28 34.22
CA GLU A 55 -16.22 -3.08 32.75
C GLU A 55 -14.93 -2.93 31.91
N CYS A 56 -13.72 -3.21 32.42
CA CYS A 56 -12.52 -3.24 31.55
C CYS A 56 -12.29 -4.57 30.79
N GLY A 57 -13.25 -5.50 30.83
CA GLY A 57 -13.16 -6.80 30.14
C GLY A 57 -13.49 -6.77 28.65
N MET A 58 -14.22 -5.74 28.18
CA MET A 58 -14.63 -5.62 26.77
C MET A 58 -13.58 -4.95 25.87
N GLY A 59 -12.60 -4.24 26.44
CA GLY A 59 -11.62 -3.46 25.68
C GLY A 59 -10.71 -4.30 24.78
N ARG A 60 -10.20 -5.44 25.27
CA ARG A 60 -9.23 -6.27 24.49
C ARG A 60 -9.87 -7.01 23.32
N ARG A 61 -11.13 -7.44 23.46
CA ARG A 61 -11.86 -8.09 22.35
C ARG A 61 -12.22 -7.07 21.26
N ALA A 62 -12.58 -5.85 21.63
CA ALA A 62 -12.83 -4.78 20.68
C ALA A 62 -11.56 -4.38 19.90
N ALA A 63 -10.42 -4.30 20.60
CA ALA A 63 -9.12 -4.01 19.98
C ALA A 63 -8.71 -5.09 18.98
N LEU A 64 -8.72 -6.37 19.38
CA LEU A 64 -8.43 -7.47 18.45
C LEU A 64 -9.41 -7.51 17.26
N GLY A 65 -10.69 -7.15 17.47
CA GLY A 65 -11.67 -7.02 16.41
C GLY A 65 -11.35 -5.92 15.40
N ASN A 66 -10.89 -4.75 15.86
CA ASN A 66 -10.41 -3.67 15.00
C ASN A 66 -9.17 -4.08 14.22
N LEU A 67 -8.21 -4.76 14.87
CA LEU A 67 -7.03 -5.32 14.20
C LEU A 67 -7.41 -6.30 13.08
N VAL A 68 -8.37 -7.21 13.32
CA VAL A 68 -8.90 -8.11 12.27
C VAL A 68 -9.51 -7.34 11.12
N ALA A 69 -10.31 -6.30 11.40
CA ALA A 69 -10.96 -5.50 10.37
C ALA A 69 -9.94 -4.73 9.52
N THR A 70 -8.95 -4.11 10.16
CA THR A 70 -7.86 -3.39 9.50
C THR A 70 -7.04 -4.33 8.62
N ILE A 71 -6.65 -5.51 9.12
CA ILE A 71 -5.83 -6.45 8.35
C ILE A 71 -6.66 -7.18 7.27
N SER A 72 -7.93 -7.52 7.53
CA SER A 72 -8.81 -8.16 6.54
C SER A 72 -9.11 -7.22 5.36
N GLY A 73 -9.21 -5.91 5.60
CA GLY A 73 -9.31 -4.91 4.53
C GLY A 73 -8.12 -4.91 3.56
N MET A 74 -6.97 -5.47 3.94
CA MET A 74 -5.76 -5.56 3.12
C MET A 74 -5.77 -6.78 2.17
N THR A 75 -6.69 -7.74 2.33
CA THR A 75 -6.74 -8.97 1.54
C THR A 75 -7.08 -8.75 0.06
N TRP A 76 -7.63 -7.59 -0.33
CA TRP A 76 -7.97 -7.24 -1.71
C TRP A 76 -6.78 -7.31 -2.69
N PHE A 77 -5.55 -7.07 -2.21
CA PHE A 77 -4.34 -7.20 -3.04
C PHE A 77 -4.10 -8.62 -3.60
N ALA A 78 -4.66 -9.67 -3.00
CA ALA A 78 -4.36 -11.06 -3.38
C ALA A 78 -5.00 -11.50 -4.69
N ASN A 79 -6.25 -11.08 -4.96
CA ASN A 79 -6.97 -11.56 -6.15
C ASN A 79 -6.36 -11.06 -7.47
N VAL A 80 -5.52 -10.03 -7.42
CA VAL A 80 -4.81 -9.52 -8.61
C VAL A 80 -3.52 -10.31 -8.89
N ALA A 81 -2.90 -10.94 -7.89
CA ALA A 81 -1.64 -11.68 -8.05
C ALA A 81 -1.83 -13.20 -8.21
N GLN A 82 -2.88 -13.79 -7.63
CA GLN A 82 -3.15 -15.23 -7.72
C GLN A 82 -3.63 -15.71 -9.09
N ALA A 83 -3.95 -14.80 -10.02
CA ALA A 83 -4.32 -15.18 -11.38
C ALA A 83 -3.13 -15.68 -12.24
N ASP A 84 -1.88 -15.55 -11.76
CA ASP A 84 -0.68 -15.82 -12.56
C ASP A 84 0.19 -17.00 -12.04
N GLU A 85 -0.15 -17.65 -10.90
CA GLU A 85 0.72 -18.69 -10.27
C GLU A 85 0.32 -20.16 -10.59
N GLU A 86 -0.77 -20.41 -11.35
CA GLU A 86 -1.25 -21.79 -11.62
C GLU A 86 -0.74 -22.46 -12.90
N THR A 87 0.18 -21.87 -13.66
CA THR A 87 0.68 -22.49 -14.91
C THR A 87 2.18 -22.57 -14.99
N GLN A 88 2.82 -23.41 -14.17
CA GLN A 88 4.15 -23.91 -14.51
C GLN A 88 4.54 -25.23 -13.83
N THR A 89 3.82 -26.32 -14.13
CA THR A 89 4.39 -27.67 -14.20
C THR A 89 3.52 -28.53 -15.11
N ASP A 90 3.99 -28.84 -16.33
CA ASP A 90 3.91 -30.20 -16.89
C ASP A 90 4.53 -30.25 -18.30
N ASP A 91 5.63 -31.01 -18.37
CA ASP A 91 6.25 -31.49 -19.60
C ASP A 91 5.37 -32.59 -20.21
N THR A 92 4.52 -32.30 -21.20
CA THR A 92 4.13 -33.32 -22.18
C THR A 92 3.69 -32.71 -23.52
N SER A 93 4.18 -33.33 -24.59
CA SER A 93 4.05 -33.02 -26.01
C SER A 93 2.66 -32.62 -26.54
N SER A 94 2.67 -31.55 -27.36
CA SER A 94 1.89 -31.34 -28.60
C SER A 94 0.39 -31.65 -28.60
N THR A 95 -0.46 -30.61 -28.75
CA THR A 95 -1.31 -30.35 -29.96
C THR A 95 -2.33 -29.21 -29.69
N ARG A 96 -2.24 -28.11 -30.48
CA ARG A 96 -3.24 -27.04 -30.75
C ARG A 96 -3.93 -26.32 -29.58
N SER A 97 -3.47 -25.09 -29.28
CA SER A 97 -4.28 -24.01 -28.68
C SER A 97 -3.75 -22.60 -29.00
N ASN A 98 -3.85 -22.14 -30.26
CA ASN A 98 -3.31 -20.84 -30.71
C ASN A 98 -4.20 -19.60 -30.36
N GLY A 99 -4.95 -19.63 -29.24
CA GLY A 99 -5.87 -18.54 -28.87
C GLY A 99 -5.47 -17.73 -27.63
N ASN A 100 -4.87 -18.36 -26.62
CA ASN A 100 -4.74 -17.75 -25.28
C ASN A 100 -3.37 -17.14 -24.96
N GLU A 101 -2.28 -17.51 -25.65
CA GLU A 101 -0.94 -16.96 -25.39
C GLU A 101 -0.79 -15.45 -25.72
N ILE A 102 -1.73 -14.89 -26.48
CA ILE A 102 -1.67 -13.48 -26.89
C ILE A 102 -2.19 -12.54 -25.80
N GLU A 103 -3.11 -12.99 -24.93
CA GLU A 103 -3.68 -12.13 -23.89
C GLU A 103 -2.82 -12.04 -22.63
N GLU A 104 -2.23 -13.16 -22.18
CA GLU A 104 -1.30 -13.16 -21.03
C GLU A 104 -0.11 -12.24 -21.24
N ASN A 105 0.27 -12.02 -22.50
CA ASN A 105 1.38 -11.17 -22.88
C ASN A 105 1.09 -9.67 -22.75
N ARG A 106 -0.16 -9.23 -22.53
CA ARG A 106 -0.52 -7.79 -22.53
C ARG A 106 -0.51 -7.13 -21.16
N ARG A 107 -0.46 -7.90 -20.08
CA ARG A 107 -0.41 -7.36 -18.71
C ARG A 107 1.00 -6.87 -18.38
N PRO A 108 1.13 -5.82 -17.54
CA PRO A 108 2.43 -5.43 -17.04
C PRO A 108 3.08 -6.58 -16.28
N ARG A 109 4.35 -6.86 -16.57
CA ARG A 109 5.11 -7.96 -15.96
C ARG A 109 6.28 -7.42 -15.17
N SER A 110 6.60 -8.07 -14.07
CA SER A 110 7.79 -7.82 -13.27
C SER A 110 8.64 -9.10 -13.25
N PRO A 111 9.98 -9.00 -13.28
CA PRO A 111 10.81 -10.19 -13.11
C PRO A 111 10.54 -10.84 -11.75
N LEU A 112 10.61 -12.17 -11.71
CA LEU A 112 10.33 -12.95 -10.49
C LEU A 112 11.15 -12.45 -9.30
N GLU A 113 12.42 -12.07 -9.55
CA GLU A 113 13.30 -11.59 -8.50
C GLU A 113 12.70 -10.37 -7.78
N SER A 114 12.21 -9.36 -8.52
CA SER A 114 11.60 -8.15 -7.95
C SER A 114 10.25 -8.41 -7.27
N LEU A 115 9.58 -9.51 -7.60
CA LEU A 115 8.31 -9.92 -6.98
C LEU A 115 8.52 -10.63 -5.62
N LEU A 116 9.65 -11.34 -5.43
CA LEU A 116 9.92 -12.14 -4.24
C LEU A 116 9.76 -11.39 -2.91
N PRO A 117 10.26 -10.16 -2.73
CA PRO A 117 10.10 -9.42 -1.48
C PRO A 117 8.62 -9.19 -1.11
N ALA A 118 7.80 -8.80 -2.09
CA ALA A 118 6.38 -8.56 -1.89
C ALA A 118 5.63 -9.86 -1.54
N VAL A 119 5.97 -10.98 -2.18
CA VAL A 119 5.38 -12.30 -1.88
C VAL A 119 5.77 -12.77 -0.47
N LYS A 120 7.01 -12.56 -0.05
CA LYS A 120 7.43 -12.87 1.34
C LYS A 120 6.66 -12.06 2.36
N PHE A 121 6.52 -10.75 2.13
CA PHE A 121 5.71 -9.89 2.98
C PHE A 121 4.26 -10.38 3.03
N ARG A 122 3.68 -10.74 1.88
CA ARG A 122 2.33 -11.29 1.81
C ARG A 122 2.16 -12.53 2.68
N ARG A 123 3.08 -13.49 2.60
CA ARG A 123 3.05 -14.70 3.42
C ARG A 123 3.12 -14.40 4.93
N VAL A 124 3.88 -13.37 5.33
CA VAL A 124 3.92 -12.93 6.73
C VAL A 124 2.58 -12.33 7.14
N LEU A 125 1.99 -11.50 6.29
CA LEU A 125 0.67 -10.90 6.52
C LEU A 125 -0.43 -11.96 6.66
N ASP A 126 -0.48 -12.94 5.76
CA ASP A 126 -1.48 -14.01 5.81
C ASP A 126 -1.33 -14.84 7.11
N LYS A 127 -0.09 -15.13 7.55
CA LYS A 127 0.16 -15.77 8.85
C LYS A 127 -0.31 -14.93 10.03
N ALA A 128 -0.09 -13.61 9.98
CA ALA A 128 -0.59 -12.70 11.00
C ALA A 128 -2.12 -12.73 11.06
N ILE A 129 -2.82 -12.63 9.92
CA ILE A 129 -4.28 -12.74 9.83
C ILE A 129 -4.77 -14.03 10.48
N MET A 130 -4.22 -15.18 10.05
CA MET A 130 -4.61 -16.48 10.59
C MET A 130 -4.38 -16.58 12.10
N THR A 131 -3.38 -15.89 12.64
CA THR A 131 -3.06 -15.87 14.07
C THR A 131 -4.08 -15.04 14.84
N VAL A 132 -4.44 -13.85 14.33
CA VAL A 132 -5.48 -13.01 14.93
C VAL A 132 -6.85 -13.68 14.85
N GLU A 133 -7.20 -14.30 13.72
CA GLU A 133 -8.47 -15.02 13.56
C GLU A 133 -8.59 -16.18 14.56
N LYS A 134 -7.51 -16.92 14.82
CA LYS A 134 -7.50 -17.98 15.83
C LYS A 134 -7.68 -17.40 17.24
N ALA A 135 -7.01 -16.30 17.56
CA ALA A 135 -7.08 -15.66 18.87
C ALA A 135 -8.42 -14.93 19.14
N SER A 136 -9.09 -14.46 18.09
CA SER A 136 -10.36 -13.73 18.16
C SER A 136 -11.57 -14.65 18.41
N LYS A 137 -11.41 -15.97 18.22
CA LYS A 137 -12.50 -16.93 18.48
C LYS A 137 -12.98 -16.82 19.93
N PRO A 138 -14.31 -16.86 20.18
CA PRO A 138 -14.86 -16.73 21.54
C PRO A 138 -14.46 -17.89 22.46
N SER A 139 -14.06 -19.03 21.88
CA SER A 139 -13.54 -20.20 22.60
C SER A 139 -12.07 -20.11 22.99
N ALA A 140 -11.35 -19.08 22.54
CA ALA A 140 -9.92 -18.97 22.78
C ALA A 140 -9.63 -18.68 24.27
N THR A 141 -8.73 -19.47 24.84
CA THR A 141 -8.30 -19.31 26.24
C THR A 141 -7.41 -18.07 26.35
N ARG A 142 -7.36 -17.44 27.53
CA ARG A 142 -6.48 -16.27 27.77
C ARG A 142 -5.01 -16.59 27.45
N GLU A 143 -4.55 -17.79 27.77
CA GLU A 143 -3.19 -18.25 27.46
C GLU A 143 -2.93 -18.30 25.95
N GLU A 144 -3.88 -18.81 25.16
CA GLU A 144 -3.79 -18.85 23.71
C GLU A 144 -3.73 -17.43 23.10
N GLN A 145 -4.46 -16.48 23.69
CA GLN A 145 -4.41 -15.08 23.28
C GLN A 145 -3.05 -14.43 23.57
N LEU A 146 -2.44 -14.74 24.72
CA LEU A 146 -1.10 -14.23 25.05
C LEU A 146 -0.05 -14.83 24.10
N VAL A 147 -0.09 -16.14 23.84
CA VAL A 147 0.80 -16.79 22.88
C VAL A 147 0.61 -16.20 21.47
N ALA A 148 -0.63 -15.94 21.06
CA ALA A 148 -0.89 -15.30 19.79
C ALA A 148 -0.30 -13.89 19.71
N LEU A 149 -0.41 -13.08 20.78
CA LEU A 149 0.18 -11.74 20.85
C LEU A 149 1.71 -11.77 20.71
N ASP A 150 2.38 -12.74 21.32
CA ASP A 150 3.82 -12.90 21.19
C ASP A 150 4.22 -13.28 19.75
N VAL A 151 3.51 -14.22 19.14
CA VAL A 151 3.73 -14.58 17.72
C VAL A 151 3.47 -13.39 16.80
N LEU A 152 2.43 -12.60 17.06
CA LEU A 152 2.11 -11.38 16.31
C LEU A 152 3.21 -10.33 16.45
N ALA A 153 3.80 -10.19 17.64
CA ALA A 153 4.92 -9.30 17.89
C ALA A 153 6.14 -9.70 17.06
N ASP A 154 6.47 -10.98 17.05
CA ASP A 154 7.57 -11.51 16.25
C ASP A 154 7.35 -11.30 14.74
N LEU A 155 6.11 -11.42 14.27
CA LEU A 155 5.79 -11.24 12.84
C LEU A 155 5.78 -9.76 12.41
N LEU A 156 5.22 -8.86 13.23
CA LEU A 156 4.92 -7.48 12.81
C LEU A 156 5.92 -6.43 13.33
N LEU A 157 6.52 -6.65 14.50
CA LEU A 157 7.42 -5.70 15.16
C LEU A 157 8.89 -6.00 14.87
N THR A 158 9.26 -7.27 14.72
CA THR A 158 10.64 -7.67 14.42
C THR A 158 10.95 -7.47 12.93
N PRO A 159 12.10 -6.88 12.57
CA PRO A 159 12.53 -6.73 11.18
C PRO A 159 12.71 -8.10 10.51
N GLN A 160 12.08 -8.29 9.35
CA GLN A 160 12.04 -9.56 8.60
C GLN A 160 12.98 -9.55 7.39
N ASN A 161 13.59 -8.41 7.06
CA ASN A 161 14.63 -8.29 6.04
C ASN A 161 14.21 -8.81 4.65
N TYR A 162 13.09 -8.31 4.11
CA TYR A 162 12.55 -8.79 2.82
C TYR A 162 13.47 -8.57 1.60
N THR A 163 14.36 -7.57 1.64
CA THR A 163 15.05 -6.99 0.48
C THR A 163 16.57 -7.20 0.44
N THR A 164 17.16 -8.02 1.32
CA THR A 164 18.62 -8.14 1.56
C THR A 164 19.52 -8.41 0.34
N LYS A 165 18.96 -8.76 -0.83
CA LYS A 165 19.72 -9.04 -2.06
C LYS A 165 19.35 -8.13 -3.24
N PHE A 166 18.37 -7.24 -3.08
CA PHE A 166 17.86 -6.43 -4.18
C PHE A 166 18.54 -5.07 -4.22
N SER A 167 19.10 -4.74 -5.39
CA SER A 167 19.70 -3.42 -5.60
C SER A 167 18.60 -2.36 -5.50
N PRO A 168 18.75 -1.39 -4.58
CA PRO A 168 17.73 -0.40 -4.33
C PRO A 168 17.67 0.61 -5.48
N VAL A 169 16.51 1.28 -5.57
CA VAL A 169 16.22 2.55 -6.27
C VAL A 169 17.20 2.95 -7.38
N PRO A 170 16.75 3.07 -8.64
CA PRO A 170 17.58 3.50 -9.75
C PRO A 170 18.43 4.74 -9.40
N LYS A 171 19.76 4.61 -9.53
CA LYS A 171 20.71 5.69 -9.19
C LYS A 171 20.64 6.86 -10.16
N ALA A 172 20.09 6.65 -11.35
CA ALA A 172 19.95 7.64 -12.41
C ALA A 172 18.50 7.71 -12.88
N PRO A 173 18.05 8.88 -13.37
CA PRO A 173 16.76 8.99 -14.06
C PRO A 173 16.77 8.12 -15.33
N GLY A 174 15.59 7.81 -15.83
CA GLY A 174 15.45 6.98 -17.04
C GLY A 174 16.21 7.58 -18.23
N ARG A 175 16.86 6.72 -19.02
CA ARG A 175 17.63 7.18 -20.21
C ARG A 175 16.77 7.99 -21.18
N GLN A 176 15.53 7.56 -21.39
CA GLN A 176 14.58 8.25 -22.26
C GLN A 176 14.29 9.69 -21.80
N TYR A 177 14.23 9.92 -20.48
CA TYR A 177 14.03 11.25 -19.91
C TYR A 177 15.25 12.12 -20.21
N LEU A 178 16.47 11.64 -19.94
CA LEU A 178 17.70 12.36 -20.25
C LEU A 178 17.86 12.65 -21.76
N GLU A 179 17.47 11.70 -22.61
CA GLU A 179 17.45 11.89 -24.07
C GLU A 179 16.44 12.95 -24.50
N ALA A 180 15.26 13.02 -23.85
CA ALA A 180 14.28 14.04 -24.14
C ALA A 180 14.81 15.45 -23.83
N TYR A 181 15.53 15.65 -22.71
CA TYR A 181 16.22 16.91 -22.44
C TYR A 181 17.28 17.22 -23.49
N ARG A 182 18.09 16.23 -23.85
CA ARG A 182 19.13 16.40 -24.87
C ARG A 182 18.51 16.87 -26.20
N ARG A 183 17.46 16.20 -26.67
CA ARG A 183 16.74 16.56 -27.91
C ARG A 183 16.09 17.94 -27.82
N ASN A 184 15.53 18.30 -26.66
CA ASN A 184 14.94 19.64 -26.47
C ASN A 184 16.03 20.72 -26.45
N ARG A 185 17.18 20.46 -25.84
CA ARG A 185 18.33 21.36 -25.81
C ARG A 185 18.89 21.63 -27.21
N GLU A 186 18.97 20.59 -28.04
CA GLU A 186 19.42 20.69 -29.44
C GLU A 186 18.50 21.56 -30.32
N LYS A 187 17.22 21.71 -29.95
CA LYS A 187 16.26 22.56 -30.66
C LYS A 187 16.33 24.04 -30.27
N LEU A 188 16.95 24.36 -29.13
CA LEU A 188 17.01 25.72 -28.62
C LEU A 188 18.15 26.50 -29.26
N SER A 189 17.95 27.82 -29.36
CA SER A 189 18.98 28.71 -29.88
C SER A 189 20.21 28.72 -28.96
N LEU A 190 21.40 29.00 -29.52
CA LEU A 190 22.67 29.01 -28.78
C LEU A 190 22.63 29.89 -27.51
N LEU A 191 21.84 30.97 -27.53
CA LEU A 191 21.67 31.89 -26.40
C LEU A 191 20.78 31.32 -25.28
N GLU A 192 19.83 30.45 -25.61
CA GLU A 192 18.87 29.84 -24.67
C GLU A 192 19.39 28.54 -24.05
N GLN A 193 20.37 27.88 -24.71
CA GLN A 193 21.05 26.68 -24.21
C GLN A 193 21.57 26.78 -22.77
N PRO A 194 22.27 27.86 -22.34
CA PRO A 194 22.73 27.97 -20.95
C PRO A 194 21.59 28.00 -19.93
N GLY A 195 20.45 28.63 -20.27
CA GLY A 195 19.25 28.64 -19.42
C GLY A 195 18.63 27.25 -19.28
N ALA A 196 18.54 26.50 -20.40
CA ALA A 196 18.02 25.14 -20.40
C ALA A 196 18.87 24.17 -19.58
N ILE A 197 20.20 24.34 -19.58
CA ILE A 197 21.12 23.55 -18.75
C ILE A 197 20.86 23.78 -17.26
N LEU A 198 20.68 25.03 -16.83
CA LEU A 198 20.40 25.36 -15.43
C LEU A 198 19.08 24.78 -14.96
N PHE A 199 18.04 24.86 -15.80
CA PHE A 199 16.74 24.25 -15.51
C PHE A 199 16.85 22.74 -15.35
N GLU A 200 17.52 22.06 -16.28
CA GLU A 200 17.76 20.61 -16.22
C GLU A 200 18.54 20.21 -14.96
N ASN A 201 19.60 20.96 -14.61
CA ASN A 201 20.36 20.71 -13.38
C ASN A 201 19.48 20.87 -12.14
N GLY A 202 18.62 21.89 -12.10
CA GLY A 202 17.67 22.10 -11.01
C GLY A 202 16.66 20.95 -10.87
N GLU A 203 16.08 20.49 -11.98
CA GLU A 203 15.17 19.35 -11.99
C GLU A 203 15.87 18.05 -11.58
N ILE A 204 17.07 17.79 -12.09
CA ILE A 204 17.88 16.62 -11.70
C ILE A 204 18.19 16.65 -10.19
N ASP A 205 18.50 17.81 -9.62
CA ASP A 205 18.79 17.94 -8.19
C ASP A 205 17.55 17.75 -7.32
N THR A 206 16.38 18.26 -7.74
CA THR A 206 15.11 17.97 -7.06
C THR A 206 14.78 16.48 -7.11
N TRP A 207 14.97 15.83 -8.27
CA TRP A 207 14.81 14.39 -8.41
C TRP A 207 15.76 13.61 -7.50
N ARG A 208 17.04 13.98 -7.45
CA ARG A 208 18.03 13.35 -6.53
C ARG A 208 17.66 13.55 -5.07
N ARG A 209 17.13 14.71 -4.69
CA ARG A 209 16.66 14.98 -3.32
C ARG A 209 15.49 14.09 -2.96
N LEU A 210 14.47 14.02 -3.83
CA LEU A 210 13.30 13.15 -3.62
C LEU A 210 13.72 11.68 -3.56
N LYS A 211 14.64 11.24 -4.42
CA LYS A 211 15.16 9.87 -4.39
C LYS A 211 15.95 9.54 -3.12
N ARG A 212 16.69 10.50 -2.58
CA ARG A 212 17.35 10.33 -1.27
C ARG A 212 16.34 10.20 -0.14
N GLN A 213 15.28 11.02 -0.15
CA GLN A 213 14.21 10.95 0.84
C GLN A 213 13.46 9.61 0.75
N GLU A 214 13.15 9.16 -0.47
CA GLU A 214 12.50 7.85 -0.67
C GLU A 214 13.39 6.72 -0.19
N ARG A 215 14.68 6.72 -0.53
CA ARG A 215 15.63 5.71 -0.04
C ARG A 215 15.72 5.70 1.48
N ALA A 216 15.76 6.86 2.14
CA ALA A 216 15.78 6.93 3.60
C ALA A 216 14.49 6.33 4.21
N ARG A 217 13.34 6.53 3.55
CA ARG A 217 12.06 5.92 3.96
C ARG A 217 12.00 4.42 3.73
N GLU A 218 12.63 3.92 2.66
CA GLU A 218 12.77 2.48 2.40
C GLU A 218 13.73 1.81 3.39
N GLU A 219 14.78 2.51 3.82
CA GLU A 219 15.72 2.02 4.83
C GLU A 219 15.08 1.89 6.21
N ILE A 220 14.15 2.79 6.54
CA ILE A 220 13.38 2.72 7.79
C ILE A 220 12.31 1.62 7.72
N ASP A 221 11.60 1.51 6.60
CA ASP A 221 10.46 0.59 6.45
C ASP A 221 10.72 -0.50 5.40
N GLU A 222 11.05 -1.70 5.89
CA GLU A 222 11.28 -2.88 5.05
C GLU A 222 10.07 -3.26 4.20
N VAL A 223 8.85 -3.04 4.70
CA VAL A 223 7.60 -3.28 3.95
C VAL A 223 7.50 -2.34 2.76
N ARG A 224 7.85 -1.06 2.95
CA ARG A 224 7.91 -0.07 1.86
C ARG A 224 8.95 -0.50 0.83
N ALA A 225 10.14 -0.91 1.29
CA ALA A 225 11.18 -1.42 0.41
C ALA A 225 10.74 -2.65 -0.40
N ALA A 226 10.04 -3.60 0.24
CA ALA A 226 9.55 -4.82 -0.39
C ALA A 226 8.52 -4.54 -1.50
N LEU A 227 7.56 -3.64 -1.23
CA LEU A 227 6.54 -3.25 -2.21
C LEU A 227 7.15 -2.37 -3.31
N ASN A 228 8.12 -1.52 -2.98
CA ASN A 228 8.81 -0.68 -3.95
C ASN A 228 9.66 -1.51 -4.92
N ALA A 229 10.32 -2.58 -4.46
CA ALA A 229 11.07 -3.49 -5.31
C ALA A 229 10.22 -4.01 -6.48
N TYR A 230 8.99 -4.45 -6.19
CA TYR A 230 8.04 -4.85 -7.22
C TYR A 230 7.69 -3.69 -8.16
N THR A 231 7.26 -2.55 -7.61
CA THR A 231 6.75 -1.43 -8.44
C THR A 231 7.81 -0.76 -9.32
N ASN A 232 9.07 -0.76 -8.91
CA ASN A 232 10.16 -0.13 -9.64
C ASN A 232 10.53 -0.89 -10.92
N ASP A 233 10.34 -2.21 -10.92
CA ASP A 233 10.71 -3.10 -12.02
C ASP A 233 9.49 -3.58 -12.82
N LEU A 234 8.39 -2.81 -12.80
CA LEU A 234 7.26 -3.06 -13.70
C LEU A 234 7.64 -2.70 -15.14
N SER A 235 7.57 -3.69 -16.02
CA SER A 235 7.68 -3.49 -17.46
C SER A 235 6.29 -3.32 -18.07
N PHE A 236 6.08 -2.18 -18.72
CA PHE A 236 4.90 -1.91 -19.52
C PHE A 236 5.23 -2.06 -21.00
N ARG A 237 4.30 -2.60 -21.78
CA ARG A 237 4.39 -2.56 -23.23
C ARG A 237 4.00 -1.16 -23.70
N THR A 238 4.85 -0.54 -24.51
CA THR A 238 4.64 0.83 -24.99
C THR A 238 3.53 0.95 -26.03
N ASP A 239 3.20 -0.16 -26.69
CA ASP A 239 2.42 -0.13 -27.93
C ASP A 239 0.99 -0.62 -27.74
N GLN A 240 0.68 -1.22 -26.58
CA GLN A 240 -0.58 -1.93 -26.36
C GLN A 240 -1.00 -1.82 -24.89
N TYR A 241 -2.30 -1.66 -24.66
CA TYR A 241 -2.91 -1.81 -23.34
C TYR A 241 -4.20 -2.63 -23.44
N VAL A 242 -4.61 -3.21 -22.30
CA VAL A 242 -5.87 -3.93 -22.20
C VAL A 242 -6.97 -2.94 -21.80
N PHE A 243 -8.04 -2.90 -22.58
CA PHE A 243 -9.22 -2.10 -22.29
C PHE A 243 -10.27 -3.02 -21.67
N ASN A 244 -10.51 -2.87 -20.36
CA ASN A 244 -11.34 -3.80 -19.58
C ASN A 244 -12.86 -3.52 -19.69
N GLU A 245 -13.26 -2.43 -20.32
CA GLU A 245 -14.67 -2.03 -20.44
C GLU A 245 -15.38 -2.71 -21.63
N SER A 246 -16.70 -2.57 -21.69
CA SER A 246 -17.52 -3.17 -22.74
C SER A 246 -17.10 -2.77 -24.16
N LYS A 247 -17.28 -3.68 -25.12
CA LYS A 247 -16.96 -3.44 -26.54
C LYS A 247 -17.74 -2.27 -27.12
N GLU A 248 -18.96 -2.03 -26.62
CA GLU A 248 -19.81 -0.91 -27.02
C GLU A 248 -19.19 0.43 -26.62
N LEU A 249 -18.73 0.55 -25.37
CA LEU A 249 -18.08 1.76 -24.87
C LEU A 249 -16.75 1.99 -25.61
N LYS A 250 -15.98 0.94 -25.87
CA LYS A 250 -14.77 1.01 -26.71
C LYS A 250 -15.08 1.57 -28.09
N SER A 251 -16.10 1.03 -28.76
CA SER A 251 -16.50 1.50 -30.09
C SER A 251 -16.95 2.95 -30.07
N LYS A 252 -17.61 3.40 -29.01
CA LYS A 252 -18.02 4.80 -28.84
C LYS A 252 -16.81 5.72 -28.68
N LEU A 253 -15.86 5.37 -27.81
CA LEU A 253 -14.64 6.15 -27.61
C LEU A 253 -13.76 6.24 -28.86
N ILE A 254 -13.72 5.17 -29.67
CA ILE A 254 -13.02 5.19 -30.97
C ILE A 254 -13.66 6.21 -31.92
N ARG A 255 -15.00 6.25 -31.99
CA ARG A 255 -15.71 7.20 -32.86
C ARG A 255 -15.54 8.65 -32.39
N GLU A 256 -15.40 8.84 -31.08
CA GLU A 256 -15.18 10.16 -30.47
C GLU A 256 -13.70 10.58 -30.44
N ASP A 257 -12.77 9.71 -30.86
CA ASP A 257 -11.31 9.89 -30.74
C ASP A 257 -10.85 10.23 -29.30
N ARG A 258 -11.50 9.60 -28.32
CA ARG A 258 -11.28 9.81 -26.88
C ARG A 258 -10.63 8.60 -26.20
N LEU A 259 -9.90 7.80 -26.96
CA LEU A 259 -9.15 6.70 -26.36
C LEU A 259 -7.98 7.27 -25.54
N PRO A 260 -7.74 6.76 -24.31
CA PRO A 260 -6.63 7.21 -23.51
C PRO A 260 -5.30 6.82 -24.17
N ASP A 261 -4.32 7.70 -24.04
CA ASP A 261 -2.94 7.41 -24.45
C ASP A 261 -2.34 6.35 -23.52
N VAL A 262 -1.43 5.54 -24.05
CA VAL A 262 -0.72 4.49 -23.29
C VAL A 262 -0.04 5.09 -22.06
N LYS A 263 0.54 6.30 -22.19
CA LYS A 263 1.17 7.01 -21.07
C LYS A 263 0.18 7.36 -19.96
N GLN A 264 -1.04 7.76 -20.32
CA GLN A 264 -2.09 8.06 -19.35
C GLN A 264 -2.51 6.79 -18.61
N VAL A 265 -2.67 5.68 -19.34
CA VAL A 265 -2.98 4.36 -18.75
C VAL A 265 -1.89 3.94 -17.78
N ILE A 266 -0.61 3.97 -18.18
CA ILE A 266 0.52 3.62 -17.31
C ILE A 266 0.57 4.51 -16.06
N THR A 267 0.39 5.82 -16.24
CA THR A 267 0.39 6.78 -15.11
C THR A 267 -0.75 6.49 -14.14
N SER A 268 -1.94 6.17 -14.65
CA SER A 268 -3.10 5.82 -13.82
C SER A 268 -2.90 4.52 -13.06
N ASP A 269 -2.34 3.47 -13.69
CA ASP A 269 -2.06 2.18 -13.07
C ASP A 269 -1.00 2.32 -11.96
N LEU A 270 0.10 3.02 -12.24
CA LEU A 270 1.13 3.31 -11.24
C LEU A 270 0.58 4.16 -10.08
N GLY A 271 -0.24 5.17 -10.37
CA GLY A 271 -0.88 5.99 -9.35
C GLY A 271 -1.76 5.18 -8.40
N LEU A 272 -2.55 4.27 -8.95
CA LEU A 272 -3.41 3.37 -8.19
C LEU A 272 -2.60 2.42 -7.31
N ARG A 273 -1.53 1.82 -7.83
CA ARG A 273 -0.61 0.98 -7.04
C ARG A 273 0.03 1.75 -5.89
N TYR A 274 0.43 3.00 -6.11
CA TYR A 274 0.99 3.84 -5.05
C TYR A 274 -0.02 4.15 -3.94
N LEU A 275 -1.27 4.43 -4.31
CA LEU A 275 -2.36 4.65 -3.36
C LEU A 275 -2.55 3.41 -2.49
N TYR A 276 -2.70 2.23 -3.10
CA TYR A 276 -2.90 1.00 -2.36
C TYR A 276 -1.70 0.61 -1.48
N ARG A 277 -0.47 0.81 -1.97
CA ARG A 277 0.73 0.61 -1.15
C ARG A 277 0.70 1.51 0.10
N ASN A 278 0.35 2.78 -0.06
CA ASN A 278 0.30 3.70 1.08
C ASN A 278 -0.78 3.27 2.09
N ASN A 279 -1.97 2.86 1.62
CA ASN A 279 -3.01 2.33 2.52
C ASN A 279 -2.52 1.10 3.31
N VAL A 280 -1.76 0.21 2.66
CA VAL A 280 -1.16 -0.95 3.33
C VAL A 280 -0.13 -0.53 4.37
N LEU A 281 0.70 0.47 4.08
CA LEU A 281 1.68 0.97 5.04
C LEU A 281 1.01 1.62 6.25
N ASP A 282 0.01 2.46 6.03
CA ASP A 282 -0.74 3.13 7.09
C ASP A 282 -1.45 2.12 8.00
N ALA A 283 -2.13 1.12 7.39
CA ALA A 283 -2.77 0.03 8.14
C ALA A 283 -1.76 -0.83 8.93
N MET A 284 -0.56 -1.06 8.39
CA MET A 284 0.51 -1.74 9.12
C MET A 284 1.05 -0.91 10.30
N GLU A 285 1.18 0.40 10.14
CA GLU A 285 1.59 1.31 11.21
C GLU A 285 0.55 1.33 12.34
N GLU A 286 -0.73 1.39 11.99
CA GLU A 286 -1.84 1.31 12.96
C GLU A 286 -1.85 -0.05 13.69
N ALA A 287 -1.75 -1.16 12.97
CA ALA A 287 -1.67 -2.50 13.54
C ALA A 287 -0.48 -2.67 14.50
N ARG A 288 0.69 -2.11 14.15
CA ARG A 288 1.88 -2.12 15.02
C ARG A 288 1.67 -1.28 16.28
N ALA A 289 1.04 -0.11 16.16
CA ALA A 289 0.75 0.77 17.29
C ALA A 289 -0.22 0.11 18.27
N GLU A 290 -1.28 -0.50 17.77
CA GLU A 290 -2.25 -1.26 18.56
C GLU A 290 -1.61 -2.46 19.24
N LEU A 291 -0.78 -3.23 18.53
CA LEU A 291 -0.08 -4.38 19.11
C LEU A 291 0.84 -3.98 20.27
N ARG A 292 1.60 -2.88 20.12
CA ARG A 292 2.44 -2.33 21.21
C ARG A 292 1.61 -1.92 22.42
N PHE A 293 0.43 -1.35 22.18
CA PHE A 293 -0.50 -1.01 23.25
C PHE A 293 -0.99 -2.27 23.98
N LEU A 294 -1.42 -3.31 23.25
CA LEU A 294 -1.86 -4.58 23.82
C LEU A 294 -0.77 -5.30 24.62
N GLN A 295 0.49 -5.27 24.16
CA GLN A 295 1.62 -5.82 24.92
C GLN A 295 1.84 -5.09 26.25
N LYS A 296 1.75 -3.75 26.23
CA LYS A 296 1.88 -2.93 27.44
C LYS A 296 0.78 -3.26 28.45
N ASP A 297 -0.45 -3.43 27.98
CA ASP A 297 -1.60 -3.80 28.81
C ASP A 297 -1.48 -5.24 29.35
N ALA A 298 -0.95 -6.18 28.58
CA ALA A 298 -0.69 -7.54 29.06
C ALA A 298 0.33 -7.55 30.20
N ASN A 299 1.41 -6.79 30.05
CA ASN A 299 2.48 -6.68 31.05
C ASN A 299 2.00 -6.01 32.33
N SER A 300 1.17 -4.96 32.25
CA SER A 300 0.63 -4.28 33.44
C SER A 300 -0.28 -5.18 34.27
N THR A 301 -1.03 -6.08 33.64
CA THR A 301 -1.90 -7.03 34.36
C THR A 301 -1.14 -8.11 35.13
N ASN A 302 0.09 -8.45 34.74
CA ASN A 302 0.89 -9.47 35.44
C ASN A 302 1.59 -8.94 36.70
N ILE A 303 1.70 -7.62 36.88
CA ILE A 303 2.38 -7.00 38.03
C ILE A 303 1.45 -6.85 39.25
N ASN A 304 0.13 -6.88 39.03
CA ASN A 304 -0.88 -6.65 40.07
C ASN A 304 -1.51 -7.94 40.63
N VAL A 305 -0.86 -9.10 40.46
CA VAL A 305 -1.25 -10.40 41.02
C VAL A 305 -0.13 -10.88 41.93
#